data_AF-W2SQ66-F1
#
_entry.id   AF-W2SQ66-F1
#
_cell.length_a   1.000
_cell.length_b   1.000
_cell.length_c   1.000
_cell.angle_alpha   90.00
_cell.angle_beta   90.00
_cell.angle_gamma   90.00
#
_symmetry.space_group_name_H-M   'P 1'
#
loop_
_entity.id
_entity.type
_entity.pdbx_description
1 polymer ?
#
loop_
_entity_poly.entity_id
_entity_poly.type
_entity_poly.pdbx_seq_one_letter_code
_entity_poly.pdbx_strand_id
1 'polypeptide(L)'
;EWDCSMEQQAQNAITTCPLSLGSFPNMAQNLIRYSSSGGFSNPAVQINSTLNSWWGKAKQYGVTDSSNKYTSGNLYTFANVSINET
;
A
#
# COMPACT_ATOMS: atom_id res chain seq x y z
N GLU A 1 11.44 -0.55 11.03
CA GLU A 1 11.49 -1.95 11.52
C GLU A 1 10.11 -2.60 11.34
N TRP A 2 9.90 -3.88 11.66
CA TRP A 2 8.57 -4.50 11.64
C TRP A 2 7.85 -4.31 12.99
N ASP A 3 6.57 -3.92 12.96
CA ASP A 3 5.73 -3.74 14.15
C ASP A 3 4.56 -4.74 14.12
N CYS A 4 4.57 -5.69 15.06
CA CYS A 4 3.54 -6.73 15.17
C CYS A 4 2.15 -6.17 15.51
N SER A 5 2.07 -5.03 16.20
CA SER A 5 0.79 -4.39 16.54
C SER A 5 0.16 -3.79 15.28
N MET A 6 0.97 -3.16 14.43
CA MET A 6 0.52 -2.63 13.14
C MET A 6 0.09 -3.76 12.19
N GLU A 7 0.85 -4.85 12.14
CA GLU A 7 0.49 -6.04 11.37
C GLU A 7 -0.87 -6.60 11.81
N GLN A 8 -1.07 -6.80 13.12
CA GLN A 8 -2.32 -7.33 13.65
C GLN A 8 -3.52 -6.40 13.35
N GLN A 9 -3.32 -5.08 13.45
CA GLN A 9 -4.36 -4.11 13.11
C GLN A 9 -4.73 -4.14 11.62
N ALA A 10 -3.73 -4.22 10.73
CA ALA A 10 -3.95 -4.37 9.29
C ALA A 10 -4.69 -5.68 8.98
N GLN A 11 -4.27 -6.79 9.59
CA GLN A 11 -4.90 -8.11 9.43
C GLN A 11 -6.37 -8.11 9.85
N ASN A 12 -6.70 -7.44 10.96
CA ASN A 12 -8.08 -7.33 11.44
C ASN A 12 -8.95 -6.52 10.48
N ALA A 13 -8.41 -5.43 9.93
CA ALA A 13 -9.15 -4.54 9.05
C ALA A 13 -9.49 -5.15 7.68
N ILE A 14 -8.76 -6.17 7.22
CA ILE A 14 -8.95 -6.79 5.89
C ILE A 14 -9.70 -8.11 5.91
N THR A 15 -10.22 -8.56 7.06
CA THR A 15 -10.88 -9.88 7.23
C THR A 15 -12.04 -10.14 6.25
N THR A 16 -12.70 -9.09 5.75
CA THR A 16 -13.81 -9.17 4.79
C THR A 16 -13.45 -8.67 3.39
N CYS A 17 -12.16 -8.43 3.11
CA CYS A 17 -11.66 -7.85 1.85
C CYS A 17 -12.40 -6.54 1.45
N PRO A 18 -12.47 -5.53 2.34
CA PRO A 18 -13.26 -4.32 2.13
C PRO A 18 -12.77 -3.48 0.95
N LEU A 19 -13.62 -2.58 0.45
CA LEU A 19 -13.28 -1.67 -0.65
C LEU A 19 -12.35 -0.53 -0.21
N SER A 20 -12.46 -0.12 1.05
CA SER A 20 -11.63 0.89 1.67
C SER A 20 -11.31 0.46 3.09
N LEU A 21 -10.16 0.91 3.58
CA LEU A 21 -9.82 0.85 4.98
C LEU A 21 -10.37 2.12 5.66
N GLY A 22 -10.80 1.99 6.91
CA GLY A 22 -11.13 3.15 7.75
C GLY A 22 -9.89 3.98 8.10
N SER A 23 -10.02 4.93 9.01
CA SER A 23 -8.88 5.71 9.49
C SER A 23 -8.09 4.92 10.54
N PHE A 24 -6.77 4.90 10.42
CA PHE A 24 -5.87 4.35 11.43
C PHE A 24 -5.20 5.53 12.14
N PRO A 25 -5.33 5.66 13.47
CA PRO A 25 -4.72 6.78 14.20
C PRO A 25 -3.20 6.82 13.97
N ASN A 26 -2.70 7.96 13.49
CA ASN A 26 -1.26 8.21 13.26
C ASN A 26 -0.57 7.23 12.27
N MET A 27 -1.34 6.55 11.41
CA MET A 27 -0.79 5.60 10.44
C MET A 27 -1.35 5.87 9.04
N ALA A 28 -0.49 5.77 8.04
CA ALA A 28 -0.90 5.69 6.63
C ALA A 28 -1.12 4.23 6.22
N GLN A 29 -1.82 4.01 5.11
CA GLN A 29 -2.17 2.67 4.65
C GLN A 29 -2.19 2.58 3.13
N ASN A 30 -1.75 1.43 2.60
CA ASN A 30 -1.97 1.05 1.22
C ASN A 30 -2.91 -0.16 1.17
N LEU A 31 -3.86 -0.15 0.23
CA LEU A 31 -4.77 -1.27 -0.01
C LEU A 31 -4.71 -1.64 -1.49
N ILE A 32 -4.67 -2.93 -1.76
CA ILE A 32 -4.94 -3.49 -3.08
C ILE A 32 -5.90 -4.67 -2.94
N ARG A 33 -6.71 -4.90 -3.96
CA ARG A 33 -7.65 -6.03 -4.01
C ARG A 33 -7.40 -6.81 -5.29
N TYR A 34 -7.45 -8.12 -5.17
CA TYR A 34 -7.36 -9.04 -6.29
C TYR A 34 -8.67 -9.83 -6.40
N SER A 35 -9.07 -10.13 -7.62
CA SER A 35 -10.24 -10.94 -7.93
C SER A 35 -9.81 -12.09 -8.83
N SER A 36 -10.32 -13.29 -8.55
CA SER A 36 -10.07 -14.51 -9.33
C SER A 36 -11.31 -15.40 -9.26
N SER A 37 -11.76 -15.95 -10.38
CA SER A 37 -12.87 -16.92 -10.40
C SER A 37 -12.46 -18.27 -9.79
N GLY A 38 -11.17 -18.62 -9.81
CA GLY A 38 -10.63 -19.85 -9.22
C GLY A 38 -10.07 -19.68 -7.81
N GLY A 39 -10.22 -18.48 -7.21
CA GLY A 39 -9.61 -18.14 -5.93
C GLY A 39 -8.08 -17.99 -6.01
N PHE A 40 -7.43 -18.01 -4.84
CA PHE A 40 -5.98 -17.87 -4.68
C PHE A 40 -5.45 -19.02 -3.80
N SER A 41 -4.87 -20.05 -4.43
CA SER A 41 -4.29 -21.19 -3.70
C SER A 41 -2.99 -20.83 -2.97
N ASN A 42 -2.26 -19.83 -3.47
CA ASN A 42 -1.07 -19.28 -2.83
C ASN A 42 -1.08 -17.74 -2.99
N PRO A 43 -1.76 -17.00 -2.09
CA PRO A 43 -1.84 -15.53 -2.16
C PRO A 43 -0.50 -14.82 -1.93
N ALA A 44 0.53 -15.53 -1.42
CA ALA A 44 1.83 -14.93 -1.17
C ALA A 44 2.57 -14.54 -2.46
N VAL A 45 2.25 -15.17 -3.61
CA VAL A 45 2.90 -14.85 -4.88
C VAL A 45 2.55 -13.44 -5.38
N GLN A 46 1.46 -12.83 -4.86
CA GLN A 46 1.03 -11.48 -5.21
C GLN A 46 1.82 -10.40 -4.46
N ILE A 47 2.48 -10.73 -3.34
CA ILE A 47 3.13 -9.75 -2.46
C ILE A 47 4.17 -8.92 -3.20
N ASN A 48 5.11 -9.56 -3.90
CA ASN A 48 6.15 -8.85 -4.64
C ASN A 48 5.56 -7.97 -5.75
N SER A 49 4.56 -8.45 -6.49
CA SER A 49 3.91 -7.67 -7.54
C SER A 49 3.15 -6.45 -6.98
N THR A 50 2.54 -6.60 -5.81
CA THR A 50 1.81 -5.54 -5.10
C THR A 50 2.76 -4.41 -4.72
N LEU A 51 3.86 -4.74 -4.04
CA LEU A 51 4.86 -3.77 -3.60
C LEU A 51 5.49 -3.04 -4.80
N ASN A 52 5.82 -3.77 -5.87
CA ASN A 52 6.33 -3.18 -7.11
C ASN A 52 5.33 -2.23 -7.78
N SER A 53 4.02 -2.54 -7.71
CA SER A 53 2.98 -1.66 -8.25
C SER A 53 2.85 -0.36 -7.44
N TRP A 54 2.91 -0.44 -6.11
CA TRP A 54 2.87 0.74 -5.25
C TRP A 54 4.11 1.62 -5.43
N TRP A 55 5.29 1.03 -5.42
CA TRP A 55 6.56 1.71 -5.66
C TRP A 55 6.64 2.30 -7.08
N GLY A 56 6.18 1.54 -8.08
CA GLY A 56 6.23 1.88 -9.49
C GLY A 56 5.44 3.13 -9.88
N LYS A 57 4.58 3.68 -9.00
CA LYS A 57 3.84 4.92 -9.27
C LYS A 57 4.74 6.11 -9.55
N ALA A 58 5.90 6.21 -8.89
CA ALA A 58 6.88 7.25 -9.20
C ALA A 58 7.41 7.15 -10.63
N LYS A 59 7.69 5.93 -11.11
CA LYS A 59 8.10 5.71 -12.51
C LYS A 59 6.96 5.98 -13.50
N GLN A 60 5.72 5.65 -13.12
CA GLN A 60 4.54 5.81 -13.97
C GLN A 60 4.14 7.29 -14.14
N TYR A 61 4.16 8.08 -13.07
CA TYR A 61 3.63 9.45 -13.06
C TYR A 61 4.69 10.54 -12.91
N GLY A 62 5.91 10.18 -12.52
CA GLY A 62 6.99 11.11 -12.21
C GLY A 62 6.86 11.73 -10.81
N VAL A 63 8.00 11.94 -10.15
CA VAL A 63 8.11 12.85 -9.00
C VAL A 63 8.63 14.17 -9.55
N THR A 64 7.71 15.10 -9.82
CA THR A 64 8.00 16.32 -10.59
C THR A 64 8.43 17.50 -9.74
N ASP A 65 8.13 17.48 -8.44
CA ASP A 65 8.62 18.47 -7.50
C ASP A 65 10.10 18.21 -7.17
N SER A 66 10.95 19.20 -7.40
CA SER A 66 12.41 19.07 -7.22
C SER A 66 12.83 18.88 -5.76
N SER A 67 11.93 19.13 -4.80
CA SER A 67 12.14 18.89 -3.37
C SER A 67 11.45 17.62 -2.88
N ASN A 68 11.02 16.73 -3.79
CA ASN A 68 10.28 15.50 -3.50
C ASN A 68 9.00 15.71 -2.67
N LYS A 69 8.36 16.88 -2.80
CA LYS A 69 7.10 17.12 -2.10
C LYS A 69 5.98 16.25 -2.67
N TYR A 70 5.12 15.79 -1.78
CA TYR A 70 3.89 15.11 -2.17
C TYR A 70 2.90 16.11 -2.77
N THR A 71 2.79 16.11 -4.10
CA THR A 71 1.97 17.07 -4.86
C THR A 71 0.80 16.44 -5.61
N SER A 72 0.70 15.11 -5.65
CA SER A 72 -0.29 14.39 -6.46
C SER A 72 -0.80 13.12 -5.79
N GLY A 73 -2.12 12.93 -5.83
CA GLY A 73 -2.78 11.68 -5.41
C GLY A 73 -2.29 10.44 -6.17
N ASN A 74 -1.78 10.59 -7.38
CA ASN A 74 -1.23 9.47 -8.17
C ASN A 74 0.02 8.86 -7.51
N LEU A 75 0.69 9.61 -6.63
CA LEU A 75 1.87 9.17 -5.90
C LEU A 75 1.54 8.61 -4.52
N TYR A 76 0.27 8.53 -4.11
CA TYR A 76 -0.14 8.17 -2.75
C TYR A 76 0.52 6.88 -2.24
N THR A 77 0.37 5.79 -3.00
CA THR A 77 0.93 4.50 -2.58
C THR A 77 2.45 4.48 -2.59
N PHE A 78 3.06 5.26 -3.48
CA PHE A 78 4.52 5.43 -3.53
C PHE A 78 5.02 6.24 -2.34
N ALA A 79 4.36 7.34 -1.98
CA ALA A 79 4.72 8.18 -0.85
C ALA A 79 4.73 7.38 0.46
N ASN A 80 3.71 6.52 0.67
CA ASN A 80 3.63 5.68 1.87
C ASN A 80 4.78 4.65 1.99
N VAL A 81 5.35 4.18 0.88
CA VAL A 81 6.47 3.21 0.90
C VAL A 81 7.86 3.84 0.83
N SER A 82 7.94 5.16 0.63
CA SER A 82 9.19 5.91 0.44
C SER A 82 9.39 7.04 1.44
N ILE A 83 8.49 7.16 2.42
CA ILE A 83 8.59 8.17 3.47
C ILE A 83 9.86 7.90 4.31
N ASN A 84 10.60 8.97 4.61
CA ASN A 84 11.89 8.86 5.29
C ASN A 84 11.77 8.79 6.82
N GLU A 85 10.59 9.06 7.36
CA GLU A 85 10.31 9.07 8.81
C GLU A 85 9.62 7.78 9.30
N THR A 86 9.65 6.70 8.50
CA THR A 86 9.15 5.36 8.88
C THR A 86 10.20 4.45 9.48
#